data_AF-A0ABD1R846-F1
#
_entry.id   AF-A0ABD1R846-F1
#
_cell.length_a   1.000
_cell.length_b   1.000
_cell.length_c   1.000
_cell.angle_alpha   90.00
_cell.angle_beta   90.00
_cell.angle_gamma   90.00
#
_symmetry.space_group_name_H-M   'P 1'
#
loop_
_entity.id
_entity.type
_entity.pdbx_description
1 polymer ?
#
loop_
_entity_poly.entity_id
_entity_poly.type
_entity_poly.pdbx_seq_one_letter_code
_entity_poly.pdbx_strand_id
1 'polypeptide(L)'
;MASSNGEQSSELLQAQAHVWNHIFNFINSMSLKCAIQLGIPDIIHRYGKPMTLDELVDALPNIKKGKSHGVYRLMRILTHSGFFVEENKGYWLTPTCRLLLKDGPYSTTPYVQATARSHFNEAMEHVSEWLQNEHQTAFEIAHGMTFWEYAGHYPMLNHLFNDSMANDSRLVSSILVRDCKHVFEGLNSMVDVAGGTGNVARAIAEAFPCLKCIVLDLPHVVAGLVGTQNLSYVVGDMFESIPSADAILLKWILHDWSDEDCVKILMKCKAAISSTNKGGKVIIIDMIMDNEKGDYKDIENKLFFDMVMMINTPGKERDEKEWAKLFQDAGFTHYKITPILGLRSNSDLSPTDTSQLDAIQAATSSLSSFNDIQHNESYGDEGINQTLSDINEPLVETEDGPSQNTERLELVVGCQGGGRARISLRWLRMVQACALEVEPQP
;
A
#
# COMPACT_ATOMS: atom_id res chain seq x y z
N MET A 1 -18.68 -26.45 37.05
CA MET A 1 -18.52 -25.07 37.55
C MET A 1 -17.05 -24.59 37.58
N ALA A 2 -16.05 -25.46 37.70
CA ALA A 2 -14.65 -25.02 37.65
C ALA A 2 -14.10 -24.76 36.23
N SER A 3 -14.61 -25.44 35.18
CA SER A 3 -14.14 -25.23 33.80
C SER A 3 -14.62 -23.92 33.17
N SER A 4 -15.84 -23.45 33.47
CA SER A 4 -16.37 -22.19 32.91
C SER A 4 -15.65 -20.96 33.43
N ASN A 5 -15.14 -20.98 34.66
CA ASN A 5 -14.36 -19.87 35.23
C ASN A 5 -12.95 -19.79 34.62
N GLY A 6 -12.38 -20.93 34.20
CA GLY A 6 -11.07 -20.99 33.54
C GLY A 6 -11.12 -20.46 32.10
N GLU A 7 -12.15 -20.85 31.34
CA GLU A 7 -12.40 -20.36 29.97
C GLU A 7 -12.67 -18.84 29.96
N GLN A 8 -13.51 -18.34 30.88
CA GLN A 8 -13.77 -16.90 31.02
C GLN A 8 -12.52 -16.08 31.39
N SER A 9 -11.62 -16.65 32.21
CA SER A 9 -10.37 -15.98 32.58
C SER A 9 -9.38 -15.91 31.41
N SER A 10 -9.32 -16.96 30.59
CA SER A 10 -8.48 -16.99 29.38
C SER A 10 -8.98 -16.01 28.32
N GLU A 11 -10.29 -15.96 28.10
CA GLU A 11 -10.92 -15.01 27.16
C GLU A 11 -10.66 -13.55 27.57
N LEU A 12 -10.79 -13.24 28.87
CA LEU A 12 -10.52 -11.90 29.39
C LEU A 12 -9.06 -11.46 29.19
N LEU A 13 -8.09 -12.38 29.37
CA LEU A 13 -6.67 -12.08 29.14
C LEU A 13 -6.38 -11.81 27.67
N GLN A 14 -6.97 -12.59 26.76
CA GLN A 14 -6.84 -12.36 25.31
C GLN A 14 -7.47 -11.03 24.90
N ALA A 15 -8.65 -10.70 25.42
CA ALA A 15 -9.29 -9.41 25.19
C ALA A 15 -8.45 -8.24 25.73
N GLN A 16 -7.88 -8.37 26.93
CA GLN A 16 -6.99 -7.35 27.49
C GLN A 16 -5.74 -7.14 26.64
N ALA A 17 -5.09 -8.23 26.19
CA ALA A 17 -3.95 -8.15 25.30
C ALA A 17 -4.31 -7.46 23.97
N HIS A 18 -5.48 -7.76 23.41
CA HIS A 18 -5.97 -7.11 22.20
C HIS A 18 -6.14 -5.60 22.39
N VAL A 19 -6.78 -5.17 23.49
CA VAL A 19 -6.93 -3.74 23.83
C VAL A 19 -5.57 -3.06 23.99
N TRP A 20 -4.62 -3.69 24.70
CA TRP A 20 -3.30 -3.11 24.89
C TRP A 20 -2.51 -2.99 23.58
N ASN A 21 -2.61 -3.97 22.70
CA ASN A 21 -1.97 -3.91 21.39
C ASN A 21 -2.46 -2.69 20.58
N HIS A 22 -3.76 -2.40 20.62
CA HIS A 22 -4.31 -1.20 19.97
C HIS A 22 -3.86 0.10 20.63
N ILE A 23 -3.94 0.19 21.97
CA ILE A 23 -3.50 1.39 22.72
C ILE A 23 -2.03 1.72 22.45
N PHE A 24 -1.17 0.70 22.35
CA PHE A 24 0.27 0.89 22.17
C PHE A 24 0.73 0.84 20.72
N ASN A 25 -0.18 0.68 19.74
CA ASN A 25 0.22 0.53 18.33
C ASN A 25 0.95 1.76 17.78
N PHE A 26 0.68 2.96 18.31
CA PHE A 26 1.39 4.19 17.94
C PHE A 26 2.90 4.12 18.17
N ILE A 27 3.37 3.26 19.09
CA ILE A 27 4.79 3.04 19.37
C ILE A 27 5.50 2.51 18.13
N ASN A 28 4.83 1.71 17.29
CA ASN A 28 5.40 1.22 16.03
C ASN A 28 5.72 2.40 15.09
N SER A 29 4.75 3.30 14.88
CA SER A 29 4.92 4.50 14.06
C SER A 29 6.02 5.42 14.60
N MET A 30 6.06 5.65 15.92
CA MET A 30 7.07 6.50 16.54
C MET A 30 8.47 5.87 16.54
N SER A 31 8.56 4.55 16.66
CA SER A 31 9.83 3.81 16.55
C SER A 31 10.40 3.91 15.14
N LEU A 32 9.54 3.75 14.12
CA LEU A 32 9.92 3.89 12.72
C LEU A 32 10.43 5.31 12.42
N LYS A 33 9.68 6.33 12.86
CA LYS A 33 10.09 7.74 12.78
C LYS A 33 11.45 7.97 13.44
N CYS A 34 11.65 7.45 14.65
CA CYS A 34 12.91 7.60 15.39
C CYS A 34 14.08 6.99 14.62
N ALA A 35 13.93 5.78 14.07
CA ALA A 35 14.99 5.13 13.31
C ALA A 35 15.40 5.91 12.05
N ILE A 36 14.42 6.47 11.34
CA ILE A 36 14.64 7.34 10.18
C ILE A 36 15.37 8.63 10.61
N GLN A 37 14.92 9.28 11.68
CA GLN A 37 15.54 10.52 12.18
C GLN A 37 16.98 10.30 12.64
N LEU A 38 17.29 9.13 13.19
CA LEU A 38 18.64 8.74 13.58
C LEU A 38 19.49 8.23 12.40
N GLY A 39 18.90 8.03 11.22
CA GLY A 39 19.59 7.53 10.03
C GLY A 39 20.00 6.05 10.13
N ILE A 40 19.35 5.27 10.99
CA ILE A 40 19.70 3.86 11.24
C ILE A 40 19.69 3.03 9.94
N PRO A 41 18.64 3.08 9.08
CA PRO A 41 18.62 2.33 7.82
C PRO A 41 19.84 2.64 6.94
N ASP A 42 20.16 3.93 6.75
CA ASP A 42 21.27 4.36 5.89
C ASP A 42 22.64 4.02 6.49
N ILE A 43 22.78 4.04 7.82
CA ILE A 43 24.02 3.65 8.51
C ILE A 43 24.31 2.17 8.28
N ILE A 44 23.34 1.30 8.55
CA ILE A 44 23.54 -0.16 8.38
C ILE A 44 23.72 -0.49 6.89
N HIS A 45 22.95 0.17 6.00
CA HIS A 45 23.10 -0.05 4.56
C HIS A 45 24.50 0.31 4.04
N ARG A 46 25.04 1.48 4.44
CA ARG A 46 26.40 1.90 4.07
C ARG A 46 27.48 1.03 4.71
N TYR A 47 27.23 0.43 5.87
CA TYR A 47 28.15 -0.53 6.49
C TYR A 47 28.31 -1.80 5.64
N GLY A 48 27.29 -2.18 4.87
CA GLY A 48 27.38 -3.19 3.82
C GLY A 48 27.31 -4.65 4.28
N LYS A 49 27.18 -4.90 5.59
CA LYS A 49 27.03 -6.23 6.21
C LYS A 49 26.26 -6.12 7.54
N PRO A 50 25.86 -7.23 8.18
CA PRO A 50 25.22 -7.17 9.50
C PRO A 50 26.05 -6.37 10.50
N MET A 51 25.41 -5.41 11.18
CA MET A 51 26.04 -4.44 12.07
C MET A 51 25.68 -4.73 13.52
N THR A 52 26.66 -4.99 14.38
CA THR A 52 26.43 -5.24 15.81
C THR A 52 25.85 -3.99 16.50
N LEU A 53 25.24 -4.18 17.67
CA LEU A 53 24.69 -3.07 18.45
C LEU A 53 25.78 -2.04 18.80
N ASP A 54 26.97 -2.48 19.19
CA ASP A 54 28.07 -1.58 19.58
C ASP A 54 28.56 -0.76 18.38
N GLU A 55 28.75 -1.41 17.23
CA GLU A 55 29.11 -0.72 15.98
C GLU A 55 28.04 0.30 15.59
N LEU A 56 26.75 -0.07 15.66
CA LEU A 56 25.65 0.83 15.34
C LEU A 56 25.63 2.04 16.29
N VAL A 57 25.75 1.81 17.60
CA VAL A 57 25.79 2.89 18.60
C VAL A 57 26.97 3.83 18.36
N ASP A 58 28.15 3.31 18.03
CA ASP A 58 29.33 4.13 17.73
C ASP A 58 29.18 4.91 16.41
N ALA A 59 28.40 4.41 15.45
CA ALA A 59 28.12 5.07 14.17
C ALA A 59 26.99 6.11 14.22
N LEU A 60 26.13 6.08 15.25
CA LEU A 60 24.98 6.99 15.35
C LEU A 60 25.42 8.41 15.71
N PRO A 61 24.97 9.44 14.95
CA PRO A 61 25.34 10.82 15.24
C PRO A 61 24.71 11.28 16.56
N ASN A 62 25.50 11.95 17.40
CA ASN A 62 25.04 12.61 18.62
C ASN A 62 24.37 11.68 19.67
N ILE A 63 24.57 10.36 19.61
CA ILE A 63 24.07 9.47 20.66
C ILE A 63 24.96 9.54 21.91
N LYS A 64 24.36 9.64 23.09
CA LYS A 64 25.09 9.53 24.36
C LYS A 64 25.35 8.05 24.63
N LYS A 65 26.60 7.63 24.89
CA LYS A 65 26.97 6.23 25.16
C LYS A 65 26.09 5.55 26.23
N GLY A 66 25.66 6.30 27.26
CA GLY A 66 24.73 5.82 28.28
C GLY A 66 23.30 5.51 27.79
N LYS A 67 22.99 5.68 26.50
CA LYS A 67 21.69 5.38 25.87
C LYS A 67 21.75 4.16 24.93
N SER A 68 22.86 3.41 24.89
CA SER A 68 22.99 2.18 24.08
C SER A 68 21.85 1.18 24.31
N HIS A 69 21.43 1.00 25.57
CA HIS A 69 20.28 0.15 25.90
C HIS A 69 18.96 0.64 25.29
N GLY A 70 18.81 1.96 25.09
CA GLY A 70 17.66 2.53 24.39
C GLY A 70 17.67 2.16 22.89
N VAL A 71 18.83 2.22 22.24
CA VAL A 71 19.01 1.77 20.84
C VAL A 71 18.67 0.30 20.70
N TYR A 72 19.14 -0.55 21.62
CA TYR A 72 18.79 -1.97 21.64
C TYR A 72 17.28 -2.21 21.69
N ARG A 73 16.55 -1.50 22.57
CA ARG A 73 15.09 -1.64 22.68
C ARG A 73 14.36 -1.18 21.43
N LEU A 74 14.84 -0.09 20.80
CA LEU A 74 14.33 0.41 19.53
C LEU A 74 14.55 -0.62 18.40
N MET A 75 15.77 -1.17 18.29
CA MET A 75 16.07 -2.18 17.29
C MET A 75 15.26 -3.47 17.50
N ARG A 76 15.02 -3.87 18.75
CA ARG A 76 14.22 -5.06 19.07
C ARG A 76 12.78 -4.95 18.54
N ILE A 77 12.11 -3.81 18.76
CA ILE A 77 10.75 -3.62 18.24
C ILE A 77 10.76 -3.54 16.70
N LEU A 78 11.72 -2.84 16.09
CA LEU A 78 11.80 -2.72 14.63
C LEU A 78 12.17 -4.03 13.92
N THR A 79 12.95 -4.89 14.59
CA THR A 79 13.25 -6.26 14.14
C THR A 79 11.98 -7.10 14.21
N HIS A 80 11.25 -7.06 15.33
CA HIS A 80 9.97 -7.76 15.48
C HIS A 80 8.93 -7.28 14.44
N SER A 81 8.90 -5.99 14.13
CA SER A 81 8.04 -5.41 13.08
C SER A 81 8.52 -5.70 11.65
N GLY A 82 9.61 -6.45 11.47
CA GLY A 82 10.08 -6.92 10.16
C GLY A 82 10.87 -5.90 9.33
N PHE A 83 11.35 -4.81 9.93
CA PHE A 83 12.25 -3.87 9.26
C PHE A 83 13.71 -4.36 9.27
N PHE A 84 14.12 -5.00 10.35
CA PHE A 84 15.47 -5.55 10.46
C PHE A 84 15.41 -7.05 10.73
N VAL A 85 16.51 -7.73 10.41
CA VAL A 85 16.77 -9.12 10.81
C VAL A 85 18.07 -9.17 11.60
N GLU A 86 18.15 -10.08 12.56
CA GLU A 86 19.39 -10.37 13.27
C GLU A 86 20.12 -11.52 12.57
N GLU A 87 21.30 -11.22 12.01
CA GLU A 87 22.18 -12.18 11.32
C GLU A 87 23.58 -12.08 11.93
N ASN A 88 24.20 -13.22 12.26
CA ASN A 88 25.57 -13.26 12.78
C ASN A 88 25.83 -12.30 13.96
N LYS A 89 24.84 -12.12 14.85
CA LYS A 89 24.85 -11.20 15.99
C LYS A 89 24.84 -9.70 15.62
N GLY A 90 24.47 -9.35 14.39
CA GLY A 90 24.28 -7.98 13.93
C GLY A 90 22.94 -7.76 13.24
N TYR A 91 22.53 -6.51 13.09
CA TYR A 91 21.31 -6.11 12.41
C TYR A 91 21.56 -5.93 10.91
N TRP A 92 20.61 -6.39 10.09
CA TRP A 92 20.61 -6.20 8.65
C TRP A 92 19.23 -5.76 8.13
N LEU A 93 19.20 -5.13 6.95
CA LEU A 93 17.97 -4.58 6.37
C LEU A 93 17.14 -5.67 5.68
N THR A 94 15.86 -5.73 6.00
CA THR A 94 14.87 -6.45 5.19
C THR A 94 14.50 -5.68 3.92
N PRO A 95 13.82 -6.29 2.94
CA PRO A 95 13.25 -5.57 1.81
C PRO A 95 12.37 -4.38 2.22
N THR A 96 11.61 -4.52 3.31
CA THR A 96 10.76 -3.46 3.87
C THR A 96 11.58 -2.27 4.34
N CYS A 97 12.69 -2.49 5.07
CA CYS A 97 13.53 -1.39 5.52
C CYS A 97 14.32 -0.71 4.40
N ARG A 98 14.58 -1.39 3.29
CA ARG A 98 15.19 -0.75 2.11
C ARG A 98 14.32 0.34 1.50
N LEU A 99 12.99 0.29 1.71
CA LEU A 99 12.09 1.39 1.35
C LEU A 99 12.31 2.64 2.22
N LEU A 100 13.05 2.56 3.32
CA LEU A 100 13.36 3.71 4.19
C LEU A 100 14.69 4.38 3.86
N LEU A 101 15.46 3.84 2.91
CA LEU A 101 16.74 4.44 2.51
C LEU A 101 16.49 5.81 1.89
N LYS A 102 17.24 6.82 2.33
CA LYS A 102 17.00 8.22 1.93
C LYS A 102 17.13 8.43 0.43
N ASP A 103 18.17 7.84 -0.16
CA ASP A 103 18.49 7.98 -1.58
C ASP A 103 17.93 6.82 -2.43
N GLY A 104 17.03 6.01 -1.85
CA GLY A 104 16.36 4.92 -2.55
C GLY A 104 15.35 5.43 -3.58
N PRO A 105 15.25 4.81 -4.77
CA PRO A 105 14.33 5.27 -5.83
C PRO A 105 12.86 5.22 -5.43
N TYR A 106 12.51 4.33 -4.49
CA TYR A 106 11.16 4.11 -3.96
C TYR A 106 11.08 4.43 -2.46
N SER A 107 11.83 5.45 -2.01
CA SER A 107 11.91 5.80 -0.59
C SER A 107 10.55 6.26 -0.04
N THR A 108 10.07 5.65 1.04
CA THR A 108 8.87 6.07 1.78
C THR A 108 9.21 6.96 2.98
N THR A 109 10.49 7.29 3.18
CA THR A 109 10.96 8.16 4.28
C THR A 109 10.25 9.52 4.33
N PRO A 110 10.08 10.25 3.21
CA PRO A 110 9.32 11.50 3.23
C PRO A 110 7.89 11.31 3.72
N TYR A 111 7.22 10.23 3.30
CA TYR A 111 5.86 9.91 3.71
C TYR A 111 5.77 9.68 5.23
N VAL A 112 6.69 8.90 5.79
CA VAL A 112 6.77 8.71 7.25
C VAL A 112 7.06 10.02 7.98
N GLN A 113 7.90 10.89 7.42
CA GLN A 113 8.22 12.19 8.01
C GLN A 113 7.10 13.23 7.90
N ALA A 114 6.25 13.13 6.88
CA ALA A 114 5.08 13.96 6.70
C ALA A 114 3.97 13.54 7.68
N THR A 115 3.62 12.24 7.67
CA THR A 115 2.52 11.67 8.46
C THR A 115 2.82 11.60 9.96
N ALA A 116 4.04 11.25 10.37
CA ALA A 116 4.39 11.12 11.78
C ALA A 116 4.72 12.46 12.47
N ARG A 117 4.34 13.60 11.88
CA ARG A 117 4.49 14.94 12.47
C ARG A 117 3.27 15.33 13.31
N SER A 118 3.47 16.33 14.16
CA SER A 118 2.48 16.79 15.14
C SER A 118 1.14 17.17 14.50
N HIS A 119 1.12 17.80 13.32
CA HIS A 119 -0.09 18.37 12.75
C HIS A 119 -1.18 17.33 12.41
N PHE A 120 -0.79 16.18 11.85
CA PHE A 120 -1.72 15.08 11.59
C PHE A 120 -2.17 14.41 12.89
N ASN A 121 -1.25 14.21 13.83
CA ASN A 121 -1.58 13.63 15.14
C ASN A 121 -2.50 14.54 15.96
N GLU A 122 -2.33 15.85 15.88
CA GLU A 122 -3.17 16.84 16.56
C GLU A 122 -4.61 16.78 16.06
N ALA A 123 -4.82 16.67 14.73
CA ALA A 123 -6.14 16.45 14.16
C ALA A 123 -6.82 15.18 14.69
N MET A 124 -6.06 14.10 14.94
CA MET A 124 -6.60 12.87 15.53
C MET A 124 -7.16 13.06 16.94
N GLU A 125 -6.61 14.00 17.71
CA GLU A 125 -7.09 14.30 19.07
C GLU A 125 -8.48 14.96 19.05
N HIS A 126 -8.87 15.58 17.93
CA HIS A 126 -10.14 16.28 17.76
C HIS A 126 -11.25 15.46 17.09
N VAL A 127 -11.02 14.18 16.72
CA VAL A 127 -12.02 13.37 15.98
C VAL A 127 -13.33 13.21 16.75
N SER A 128 -13.27 12.99 18.07
CA SER A 128 -14.50 12.87 18.87
C SER A 128 -15.29 14.16 18.98
N GLU A 129 -14.60 15.31 18.99
CA GLU A 129 -15.21 16.64 18.97
C GLU A 129 -15.84 16.90 17.59
N TRP A 130 -15.10 16.62 16.52
CA TRP A 130 -15.55 16.72 15.13
C TRP A 130 -16.86 15.98 14.87
N LEU A 131 -16.98 14.73 15.31
CA LEU A 131 -18.21 13.93 15.17
C LEU A 131 -19.44 14.55 15.86
N GLN A 132 -19.27 15.57 16.70
CA GLN A 132 -20.32 16.24 17.45
C GLN A 132 -20.63 17.64 16.91
N ASN A 133 -20.02 18.07 15.81
CA ASN A 133 -20.20 19.41 15.25
C ASN A 133 -20.34 19.40 13.72
N GLU A 134 -20.43 20.60 13.12
CA GLU A 134 -20.68 20.80 11.69
C GLU A 134 -19.42 21.16 10.88
N HIS A 135 -18.22 21.12 11.48
CA HIS A 135 -16.98 21.32 10.75
C HIS A 135 -16.77 20.20 9.71
N GLN A 136 -16.12 20.51 8.58
CA GLN A 136 -15.96 19.51 7.53
C GLN A 136 -14.98 18.42 7.94
N THR A 137 -13.94 18.76 8.71
CA THR A 137 -12.90 17.81 9.12
C THR A 137 -12.40 18.05 10.55
N ALA A 138 -11.78 17.03 11.15
CA ALA A 138 -11.09 17.19 12.43
C ALA A 138 -9.82 18.06 12.30
N PHE A 139 -9.19 18.08 11.13
CA PHE A 139 -8.05 18.95 10.83
C PHE A 139 -8.43 20.44 10.88
N GLU A 140 -9.61 20.81 10.37
CA GLU A 140 -10.11 22.18 10.47
C GLU A 140 -10.34 22.63 11.91
N ILE A 141 -10.78 21.75 12.80
CA ILE A 141 -10.96 22.07 14.22
C ILE A 141 -9.60 22.33 14.87
N ALA A 142 -8.63 21.47 14.60
CA ALA A 142 -7.28 21.56 15.16
C ALA A 142 -6.55 22.82 14.68
N HIS A 143 -6.65 23.15 13.38
CA HIS A 143 -5.78 24.15 12.74
C HIS A 143 -6.51 25.42 12.27
N GLY A 144 -7.85 25.45 12.32
CA GLY A 144 -8.69 26.58 11.93
C GLY A 144 -8.76 26.85 10.42
N MET A 145 -8.25 25.94 9.58
CA MET A 145 -8.23 26.03 8.12
C MET A 145 -8.17 24.63 7.49
N THR A 146 -8.46 24.53 6.19
CA THR A 146 -8.37 23.27 5.45
C THR A 146 -6.92 22.79 5.36
N PHE A 147 -6.72 21.50 5.09
CA PHE A 147 -5.38 20.92 4.87
C PHE A 147 -4.59 21.65 3.76
N TRP A 148 -5.26 21.97 2.64
CA TRP A 148 -4.62 22.61 1.48
C TRP A 148 -4.22 24.06 1.77
N GLU A 149 -5.06 24.84 2.45
CA GLU A 149 -4.72 26.19 2.90
C GLU A 149 -3.55 26.16 3.89
N TYR A 150 -3.56 25.20 4.81
CA TYR A 150 -2.47 24.99 5.74
C TYR A 150 -1.17 24.67 4.99
N ALA A 151 -1.17 23.71 4.08
CA ALA A 151 0.00 23.40 3.25
C ALA A 151 0.54 24.64 2.52
N GLY A 152 -0.34 25.49 1.97
CA GLY A 152 0.04 26.75 1.34
C GLY A 152 0.76 27.74 2.27
N HIS A 153 0.39 27.79 3.55
CA HIS A 153 1.01 28.67 4.55
C HIS A 153 2.28 28.09 5.20
N TYR A 154 2.49 26.78 5.15
CA TYR A 154 3.60 26.10 5.82
C TYR A 154 4.53 25.39 4.82
N PRO A 155 5.55 26.08 4.28
CA PRO A 155 6.41 25.56 3.21
C PRO A 155 7.09 24.22 3.51
N MET A 156 7.44 23.97 4.77
CA MET A 156 8.05 22.70 5.18
C MET A 156 7.07 21.53 5.05
N LEU A 157 5.79 21.73 5.41
CA LEU A 157 4.77 20.69 5.23
C LEU A 157 4.51 20.48 3.74
N ASN A 158 4.34 21.56 2.97
CA ASN A 158 4.14 21.48 1.53
C ASN A 158 5.27 20.71 0.83
N HIS A 159 6.54 21.01 1.16
CA HIS A 159 7.69 20.31 0.60
C HIS A 159 7.67 18.82 0.93
N LEU A 160 7.41 18.46 2.19
CA LEU A 160 7.38 17.06 2.61
C LEU A 160 6.20 16.29 1.99
N PHE A 161 5.04 16.92 1.89
CA PHE A 161 3.88 16.34 1.23
C PHE A 161 4.17 16.09 -0.24
N ASN A 162 4.68 17.10 -0.97
CA ASN A 162 5.03 16.97 -2.38
C ASN A 162 6.13 15.92 -2.62
N ASP A 163 7.15 15.83 -1.76
CA ASP A 163 8.17 14.78 -1.82
C ASP A 163 7.57 13.38 -1.59
N SER A 164 6.60 13.28 -0.67
CA SER A 164 5.90 12.04 -0.37
C SER A 164 5.09 11.57 -1.58
N MET A 165 4.33 12.47 -2.20
CA MET A 165 3.57 12.21 -3.42
C MET A 165 4.47 11.88 -4.60
N ALA A 166 5.60 12.58 -4.74
CA ALA A 166 6.59 12.33 -5.78
C ALA A 166 7.19 10.92 -5.69
N ASN A 167 7.51 10.44 -4.50
CA ASN A 167 8.09 9.11 -4.31
C ASN A 167 7.09 7.99 -4.58
N ASP A 168 5.84 8.13 -4.12
CA ASP A 168 4.77 7.21 -4.49
C ASP A 168 4.57 7.19 -6.02
N SER A 169 4.56 8.38 -6.63
CA SER A 169 4.40 8.53 -8.07
C SER A 169 5.47 7.80 -8.87
N ARG A 170 6.72 7.70 -8.41
CA ARG A 170 7.77 6.93 -9.10
C ARG A 170 7.44 5.44 -9.16
N LEU A 171 6.96 4.87 -8.05
CA LEU A 171 6.56 3.47 -8.00
C LEU A 171 5.35 3.24 -8.93
N VAL A 172 4.29 4.04 -8.77
CA VAL A 172 3.08 3.94 -9.58
C VAL A 172 3.39 4.10 -11.07
N SER A 173 4.17 5.11 -11.44
CA SER A 173 4.54 5.36 -12.84
C SER A 173 5.34 4.22 -13.44
N SER A 174 6.26 3.60 -12.68
CA SER A 174 7.02 2.44 -13.16
C SER A 174 6.11 1.27 -13.54
N ILE A 175 4.99 1.11 -12.83
CA ILE A 175 4.02 0.04 -13.06
C ILE A 175 3.08 0.44 -14.20
N LEU A 176 2.58 1.67 -14.23
CA LEU A 176 1.76 2.18 -15.32
C LEU A 176 2.46 2.02 -16.68
N VAL A 177 3.73 2.42 -16.75
CA VAL A 177 4.54 2.32 -17.96
C VAL A 177 4.87 0.87 -18.30
N ARG A 178 4.95 -0.05 -17.33
CA ARG A 178 5.29 -1.46 -17.61
C ARG A 178 4.06 -2.28 -17.99
N ASP A 179 3.00 -2.18 -17.20
CA ASP A 179 1.87 -3.12 -17.19
C ASP A 179 0.58 -2.51 -17.75
N CYS A 180 0.47 -1.18 -17.77
CA CYS A 180 -0.74 -0.46 -18.20
C CYS A 180 -0.52 0.40 -19.46
N LYS A 181 0.47 0.06 -20.31
CA LYS A 181 0.76 0.81 -21.54
C LYS A 181 -0.46 1.05 -22.43
N HIS A 182 -1.30 0.01 -22.56
CA HIS A 182 -2.52 0.02 -23.35
C HIS A 182 -3.48 1.17 -23.01
N VAL A 183 -3.45 1.69 -21.77
CA VAL A 183 -4.28 2.82 -21.34
C VAL A 183 -3.91 4.10 -22.10
N PHE A 184 -2.62 4.27 -22.43
CA PHE A 184 -2.05 5.47 -23.06
C PHE A 184 -1.83 5.32 -24.58
N GLU A 185 -1.95 4.11 -25.12
CA GLU A 185 -1.78 3.86 -26.55
C GLU A 185 -2.84 4.58 -27.39
N GLY A 186 -2.40 5.23 -28.48
CA GLY A 186 -3.28 5.96 -29.40
C GLY A 186 -3.63 7.39 -28.96
N LEU A 187 -3.25 7.81 -27.75
CA LEU A 187 -3.41 9.19 -27.29
C LEU A 187 -2.35 10.11 -27.92
N ASN A 188 -2.75 11.35 -28.28
CA ASN A 188 -1.85 12.40 -28.73
C ASN A 188 -1.59 13.44 -27.64
N SER A 189 -2.53 13.60 -26.71
CA SER A 189 -2.41 14.54 -25.60
C SER A 189 -3.06 14.02 -24.30
N MET A 190 -2.49 14.38 -23.17
CA MET A 190 -3.02 14.08 -21.83
C MET A 190 -2.83 15.28 -20.89
N VAL A 191 -3.79 15.51 -19.99
CA VAL A 191 -3.60 16.38 -18.82
C VAL A 191 -3.50 15.55 -17.54
N ASP A 192 -2.43 15.75 -16.77
CA ASP A 192 -2.26 15.28 -15.41
C ASP A 192 -2.75 16.37 -14.45
N VAL A 193 -3.96 16.20 -13.91
CA VAL A 193 -4.67 17.21 -13.11
C VAL A 193 -4.26 17.09 -11.65
N ALA A 194 -3.86 18.22 -11.07
CA ALA A 194 -3.17 18.27 -9.78
C ALA A 194 -1.96 17.31 -9.76
N GLY A 195 -1.23 17.27 -10.89
CA GLY A 195 -0.09 16.37 -11.12
C GLY A 195 1.18 16.71 -10.31
N GLY A 196 1.11 17.70 -9.43
CA GLY A 196 2.18 18.12 -8.55
C GLY A 196 3.38 18.65 -9.33
N THR A 197 4.55 18.13 -8.98
CA THR A 197 5.81 18.44 -9.70
C THR A 197 5.97 17.68 -11.02
N GLY A 198 4.92 16.98 -11.47
CA GLY A 198 4.83 16.32 -12.78
C GLY A 198 5.56 14.99 -12.88
N ASN A 199 5.75 14.26 -11.77
CA ASN A 199 6.49 13.00 -11.80
C ASN A 199 5.82 11.93 -12.66
N VAL A 200 4.49 11.82 -12.58
CA VAL A 200 3.72 10.85 -13.38
C VAL A 200 3.72 11.26 -14.85
N ALA A 201 3.32 12.50 -15.15
CA ALA A 201 3.38 13.05 -16.50
C ALA A 201 4.77 12.91 -17.15
N ARG A 202 5.87 13.14 -16.40
CA ARG A 202 7.24 13.00 -16.93
C ARG A 202 7.56 11.56 -17.29
N ALA A 203 7.28 10.60 -16.41
CA ALA A 203 7.52 9.19 -16.68
C ALA A 203 6.71 8.69 -17.88
N ILE A 204 5.46 9.14 -18.02
CA ILE A 204 4.61 8.83 -19.18
C ILE A 204 5.17 9.48 -20.45
N ALA A 205 5.55 10.76 -20.41
CA ALA A 205 6.13 11.48 -21.54
C ALA A 205 7.44 10.84 -22.04
N GLU A 206 8.27 10.31 -21.14
CA GLU A 206 9.50 9.57 -21.47
C GLU A 206 9.19 8.21 -22.12
N ALA A 207 8.17 7.50 -21.62
CA ALA A 207 7.75 6.21 -22.17
C ALA A 207 7.02 6.33 -23.53
N PHE A 208 6.35 7.47 -23.76
CA PHE A 208 5.58 7.74 -24.98
C PHE A 208 6.01 9.08 -25.59
N PRO A 209 7.14 9.13 -26.35
CA PRO A 209 7.71 10.39 -26.84
C PRO A 209 6.80 11.23 -27.75
N CYS A 210 5.78 10.59 -28.36
CA CYS A 210 4.80 11.27 -29.21
C CYS A 210 3.61 11.85 -28.42
N LEU A 211 3.41 11.44 -27.16
CA LEU A 211 2.31 11.89 -26.31
C LEU A 211 2.68 13.23 -25.66
N LYS A 212 1.84 14.25 -25.88
CA LYS A 212 1.98 15.56 -25.22
C LYS A 212 1.33 15.52 -23.84
N CYS A 213 2.09 15.77 -22.80
CA CYS A 213 1.61 15.80 -21.43
C CYS A 213 1.54 17.24 -20.91
N ILE A 214 0.44 17.59 -20.27
CA ILE A 214 0.25 18.87 -19.57
C ILE A 214 0.06 18.55 -18.09
N VAL A 215 0.84 19.17 -17.21
CA VAL A 215 0.60 19.13 -15.77
C VAL A 215 -0.18 20.38 -15.40
N LEU A 216 -1.39 20.21 -14.88
CA LEU A 216 -2.20 21.30 -14.34
C LEU A 216 -2.07 21.29 -12.81
N ASP A 217 -1.65 22.40 -12.21
CA ASP A 217 -1.63 22.52 -10.75
C ASP A 217 -1.71 23.99 -10.28
N LEU A 218 -1.82 24.18 -8.97
CA LEU A 218 -1.88 25.48 -8.32
C LEU A 218 -0.57 26.26 -8.49
N PRO A 219 -0.62 27.62 -8.46
CA PRO A 219 0.55 28.46 -8.70
C PRO A 219 1.77 28.12 -7.83
N HIS A 220 1.54 27.82 -6.55
CA HIS A 220 2.62 27.56 -5.60
C HIS A 220 3.30 26.19 -5.78
N VAL A 221 2.70 25.28 -6.54
CA VAL A 221 3.21 23.93 -6.78
C VAL A 221 4.09 23.89 -8.03
N VAL A 222 3.64 24.51 -9.13
CA VAL A 222 4.36 24.49 -10.43
C VAL A 222 5.29 25.68 -10.63
N ALA A 223 5.37 26.61 -9.67
CA ALA A 223 6.27 27.75 -9.74
C ALA A 223 7.73 27.32 -10.00
N GLY A 224 8.31 27.84 -11.09
CA GLY A 224 9.70 27.57 -11.45
C GLY A 224 9.96 26.23 -12.16
N LEU A 225 8.93 25.41 -12.39
CA LEU A 225 9.06 24.19 -13.18
C LEU A 225 9.13 24.51 -14.67
N VAL A 226 10.05 23.86 -15.37
CA VAL A 226 10.26 24.01 -16.81
C VAL A 226 9.95 22.70 -17.49
N GLY A 227 9.13 22.78 -18.55
CA GLY A 227 8.75 21.62 -19.35
C GLY A 227 9.87 21.07 -20.23
N THR A 228 9.56 19.99 -20.94
CA THR A 228 10.39 19.41 -22.00
C THR A 228 9.68 19.56 -23.36
N GLN A 229 10.17 18.89 -24.41
CA GLN A 229 9.54 18.95 -25.74
C GLN A 229 8.09 18.46 -25.74
N ASN A 230 7.75 17.48 -24.92
CA ASN A 230 6.42 16.86 -24.84
C ASN A 230 5.80 16.92 -23.44
N LEU A 231 6.36 17.74 -22.53
CA LEU A 231 5.81 18.00 -21.20
C LEU A 231 5.72 19.51 -20.98
N SER A 232 4.57 20.01 -20.55
CA SER A 232 4.39 21.41 -20.18
C SER A 232 3.62 21.55 -18.86
N TYR A 233 3.77 22.70 -18.20
CA TYR A 233 3.09 23.01 -16.95
C TYR A 233 2.10 24.16 -17.17
N VAL A 234 0.90 24.03 -16.61
CA VAL A 234 -0.17 25.03 -16.65
C VAL A 234 -0.58 25.33 -15.22
N VAL A 235 -0.59 26.62 -14.89
CA VAL A 235 -1.13 27.12 -13.63
C VAL A 235 -2.64 27.21 -13.76
N GLY A 236 -3.38 26.63 -12.81
CA GLY A 236 -4.83 26.78 -12.77
C GLY A 236 -5.48 26.01 -11.63
N ASP A 237 -6.79 26.17 -11.53
CA ASP A 237 -7.66 25.44 -10.61
C ASP A 237 -8.55 24.48 -11.40
N MET A 238 -8.54 23.20 -11.01
CA MET A 238 -9.32 22.14 -11.65
C MET A 238 -10.84 22.34 -11.50
N PHE A 239 -11.31 23.05 -10.47
CA PHE A 239 -12.72 23.43 -10.31
C PHE A 239 -13.13 24.53 -11.28
N GLU A 240 -12.18 25.34 -11.75
CA GLU A 240 -12.44 26.41 -12.72
C GLU A 240 -12.35 25.88 -14.15
N SER A 241 -11.18 25.39 -14.56
CA SER A 241 -10.93 24.93 -15.93
C SER A 241 -9.81 23.90 -16.02
N ILE A 242 -9.99 22.92 -16.89
CA ILE A 242 -8.99 21.90 -17.22
C ILE A 242 -8.65 22.05 -18.71
N PRO A 243 -7.37 22.12 -19.11
CA PRO A 243 -6.98 22.20 -20.53
C PRO A 243 -7.50 21.02 -21.34
N SER A 244 -7.83 21.26 -22.62
CA SER A 244 -8.34 20.18 -23.46
C SER A 244 -7.26 19.16 -23.86
N ALA A 245 -7.57 17.87 -23.76
CA ALA A 245 -6.68 16.77 -24.17
C ALA A 245 -7.46 15.51 -24.57
N ASP A 246 -6.78 14.50 -25.12
CA ASP A 246 -7.41 13.21 -25.45
C ASP A 246 -7.70 12.38 -24.18
N ALA A 247 -6.89 12.56 -23.13
CA ALA A 247 -7.13 11.95 -21.83
C ALA A 247 -6.88 12.90 -20.66
N ILE A 248 -7.61 12.69 -19.56
CA ILE A 248 -7.41 13.40 -18.29
C ILE A 248 -7.02 12.38 -17.22
N LEU A 249 -5.89 12.58 -16.56
CA LEU A 249 -5.37 11.73 -15.49
C LEU A 249 -5.62 12.39 -14.14
N LEU A 250 -6.17 11.62 -13.20
CA LEU A 250 -6.43 11.98 -11.80
C LEU A 250 -5.82 10.92 -10.89
N LYS A 251 -4.62 11.16 -10.35
CA LYS A 251 -3.98 10.26 -9.39
C LYS A 251 -4.03 10.83 -7.98
N TRP A 252 -4.63 10.12 -7.03
CA TRP A 252 -4.73 10.56 -5.62
C TRP A 252 -5.38 11.94 -5.53
N ILE A 253 -6.47 12.12 -6.28
CA ILE A 253 -7.20 13.38 -6.32
C ILE A 253 -8.58 13.18 -5.71
N LEU A 254 -9.40 12.29 -6.28
CA LEU A 254 -10.82 12.22 -5.94
C LEU A 254 -11.06 11.67 -4.53
N HIS A 255 -10.11 10.93 -3.96
CA HIS A 255 -10.18 10.49 -2.56
C HIS A 255 -10.12 11.63 -1.53
N ASP A 256 -9.63 12.81 -1.89
CA ASP A 256 -9.55 13.98 -1.01
C ASP A 256 -10.84 14.81 -0.95
N TRP A 257 -11.80 14.53 -1.84
CA TRP A 257 -12.97 15.38 -2.05
C TRP A 257 -14.27 14.69 -1.69
N SER A 258 -15.25 15.50 -1.28
CA SER A 258 -16.64 15.08 -1.13
C SER A 258 -17.19 14.48 -2.42
N ASP A 259 -18.27 13.69 -2.34
CA ASP A 259 -18.90 13.11 -3.53
C ASP A 259 -19.42 14.21 -4.47
N GLU A 260 -19.96 15.31 -3.91
CA GLU A 260 -20.43 16.47 -4.67
C GLU A 260 -19.30 17.16 -5.44
N ASP A 261 -18.13 17.32 -4.80
CA ASP A 261 -16.97 17.95 -5.43
C ASP A 261 -16.31 17.01 -6.45
N CYS A 262 -16.28 15.71 -6.19
CA CYS A 262 -15.85 14.70 -7.16
C CYS A 262 -16.68 14.78 -8.45
N VAL A 263 -18.01 14.89 -8.34
CA VAL A 263 -18.88 15.04 -9.52
C VAL A 263 -18.54 16.33 -10.28
N LYS A 264 -18.31 17.46 -9.59
CA LYS A 264 -17.90 18.72 -10.24
C LYS A 264 -16.58 18.56 -11.00
N ILE A 265 -15.56 17.94 -10.38
CA ILE A 265 -14.25 17.68 -11.00
C ILE A 265 -14.43 16.78 -12.23
N LEU A 266 -15.18 15.69 -12.09
CA LEU A 266 -15.43 14.75 -13.19
C LEU A 266 -16.17 15.40 -14.36
N MET A 267 -17.14 16.29 -14.11
CA MET A 267 -17.79 17.08 -15.16
C MET A 267 -16.81 18.01 -15.88
N LYS A 268 -15.86 18.63 -15.16
CA LYS A 268 -14.80 19.46 -15.76
C LYS A 268 -13.87 18.61 -16.62
N CYS A 269 -13.49 17.42 -16.15
CA CYS A 269 -12.69 16.47 -16.91
C CYS A 269 -13.40 16.07 -18.20
N LYS A 270 -14.70 15.74 -18.11
CA LYS A 270 -15.53 15.40 -19.27
C LYS A 270 -15.58 16.52 -20.30
N ALA A 271 -15.76 17.77 -19.85
CA ALA A 271 -15.76 18.94 -20.73
C ALA A 271 -14.39 19.22 -21.38
N ALA A 272 -13.30 18.81 -20.72
CA ALA A 272 -11.94 18.96 -21.20
C ALA A 272 -11.51 17.85 -22.18
N ILE A 273 -12.22 16.72 -22.25
CA ILE A 273 -11.95 15.70 -23.24
C ILE A 273 -12.17 16.28 -24.65
N SER A 274 -11.11 16.26 -25.46
CA SER A 274 -11.14 16.79 -26.82
C SER A 274 -12.11 15.96 -27.68
N SER A 275 -13.01 16.63 -28.39
CA SER A 275 -14.04 16.02 -29.25
C SER A 275 -13.49 15.37 -30.54
N THR A 276 -12.21 15.00 -30.57
CA THR A 276 -11.67 14.27 -31.72
C THR A 276 -12.36 12.90 -31.79
N ASN A 277 -12.71 12.45 -32.99
CA ASN A 277 -13.53 11.25 -33.30
C ASN A 277 -12.96 9.89 -32.79
N LYS A 278 -12.05 9.89 -31.81
CA LYS A 278 -11.37 8.70 -31.28
C LYS A 278 -11.81 8.27 -29.88
N GLY A 279 -12.75 8.99 -29.25
CA GLY A 279 -13.22 8.68 -27.90
C GLY A 279 -12.15 8.99 -26.86
N GLY A 280 -12.25 10.14 -26.18
CA GLY A 280 -11.33 10.45 -25.10
C GLY A 280 -11.74 9.80 -23.78
N LYS A 281 -10.85 9.81 -22.80
CA LYS A 281 -11.06 9.08 -21.54
C LYS A 281 -10.59 9.86 -20.31
N VAL A 282 -11.22 9.63 -19.18
CA VAL A 282 -10.64 9.97 -17.87
C VAL A 282 -9.96 8.71 -17.33
N ILE A 283 -8.75 8.86 -16.78
CA ILE A 283 -7.96 7.83 -16.13
C ILE A 283 -7.85 8.23 -14.66
N ILE A 284 -8.49 7.48 -13.76
CA ILE A 284 -8.36 7.71 -12.31
C ILE A 284 -7.41 6.67 -11.76
N ILE A 285 -6.62 7.04 -10.75
CA ILE A 285 -5.73 6.15 -10.00
C ILE A 285 -5.94 6.45 -8.51
N ASP A 286 -6.89 5.73 -7.91
CA ASP A 286 -7.26 5.83 -6.49
C ASP A 286 -7.53 4.45 -5.89
N MET A 287 -7.65 4.38 -4.56
CA MET A 287 -7.97 3.12 -3.90
C MET A 287 -9.41 2.70 -4.16
N ILE A 288 -9.62 1.38 -4.22
CA ILE A 288 -10.96 0.79 -4.21
C ILE A 288 -11.11 -0.08 -2.96
N MET A 289 -12.16 0.21 -2.19
CA MET A 289 -12.60 -0.62 -1.08
C MET A 289 -13.24 -1.90 -1.65
N ASP A 290 -12.62 -3.05 -1.42
CA ASP A 290 -13.23 -4.33 -1.82
C ASP A 290 -14.16 -4.82 -0.72
N ASN A 291 -15.25 -5.47 -1.13
CA ASN A 291 -16.07 -6.26 -0.23
C ASN A 291 -15.38 -7.61 0.06
N GLU A 292 -14.68 -7.68 1.20
CA GLU A 292 -14.41 -8.89 1.99
C GLU A 292 -13.43 -9.96 1.44
N LYS A 293 -12.67 -9.70 0.37
CA LYS A 293 -11.71 -10.68 -0.18
C LYS A 293 -10.31 -10.09 -0.40
N GLY A 294 -9.54 -9.97 0.69
CA GLY A 294 -8.13 -9.54 0.67
C GLY A 294 -7.32 -10.12 1.84
N ASP A 295 -6.01 -9.93 1.84
CA ASP A 295 -5.17 -10.16 3.03
C ASP A 295 -5.60 -9.17 4.13
N TYR A 296 -5.60 -9.61 5.39
CA TYR A 296 -5.92 -8.79 6.56
C TYR A 296 -5.12 -7.48 6.58
N LYS A 297 -3.84 -7.53 6.22
CA LYS A 297 -2.97 -6.35 6.18
C LYS A 297 -3.33 -5.36 5.08
N ASP A 298 -3.80 -5.86 3.94
CA ASP A 298 -4.22 -4.99 2.83
C ASP A 298 -5.52 -4.27 3.17
N ILE A 299 -6.46 -4.97 3.83
CA ILE A 299 -7.70 -4.39 4.34
C ILE A 299 -7.39 -3.32 5.40
N GLU A 300 -6.51 -3.64 6.36
CA GLU A 300 -6.11 -2.72 7.42
C GLU A 300 -5.49 -1.43 6.85
N ASN A 301 -4.61 -1.55 5.84
CA ASN A 301 -4.03 -0.38 5.17
C ASN A 301 -5.10 0.48 4.49
N LYS A 302 -6.04 -0.13 3.74
CA LYS A 302 -7.14 0.61 3.09
C LYS A 302 -7.99 1.38 4.12
N LEU A 303 -8.31 0.75 5.26
CA LEU A 303 -9.04 1.39 6.36
C LEU A 303 -8.24 2.53 7.02
N PHE A 304 -6.92 2.40 7.13
CA PHE A 304 -6.08 3.50 7.61
C PHE A 304 -6.09 4.69 6.65
N PHE A 305 -6.05 4.45 5.34
CA PHE A 305 -6.17 5.53 4.36
C PHE A 305 -7.54 6.21 4.41
N ASP A 306 -8.62 5.44 4.53
CA ASP A 306 -9.97 6.00 4.69
C ASP A 306 -10.10 6.88 5.94
N MET A 307 -9.55 6.43 7.08
CA MET A 307 -9.46 7.25 8.29
C MET A 307 -8.63 8.52 8.08
N VAL A 308 -7.51 8.44 7.35
CA VAL A 308 -6.68 9.61 7.04
C VAL A 308 -7.47 10.61 6.18
N MET A 309 -8.24 10.14 5.20
CA MET A 309 -9.12 11.00 4.40
C MET A 309 -10.16 11.66 5.30
N MET A 310 -10.93 10.89 6.07
CA MET A 310 -11.96 11.40 7.00
C MET A 310 -11.42 12.46 7.98
N ILE A 311 -10.20 12.30 8.48
CA ILE A 311 -9.60 13.22 9.47
C ILE A 311 -9.13 14.53 8.83
N ASN A 312 -8.55 14.46 7.62
CA ASN A 312 -7.77 15.57 7.06
C ASN A 312 -8.45 16.27 5.88
N THR A 313 -9.40 15.61 5.23
CA THR A 313 -10.08 16.09 4.03
C THR A 313 -11.58 15.75 4.12
N PRO A 314 -12.45 16.40 3.32
CA PRO A 314 -13.85 16.00 3.23
C PRO A 314 -14.06 14.71 2.40
N GLY A 315 -12.97 14.00 2.07
CA GLY A 315 -12.96 12.84 1.20
C GLY A 315 -13.10 11.50 1.92
N LYS A 316 -12.96 10.42 1.14
CA LYS A 316 -13.07 9.02 1.59
C LYS A 316 -12.49 8.06 0.54
N GLU A 317 -12.12 6.87 0.99
CA GLU A 317 -11.85 5.75 0.08
C GLU A 317 -13.16 5.06 -0.29
N ARG A 318 -13.37 4.79 -1.58
CA ARG A 318 -14.68 4.39 -2.12
C ARG A 318 -14.72 2.95 -2.56
N ASP A 319 -15.86 2.30 -2.38
CA ASP A 319 -16.12 1.01 -3.01
C ASP A 319 -16.51 1.18 -4.49
N GLU A 320 -16.59 0.06 -5.23
CA GLU A 320 -16.95 0.10 -6.66
C GLU A 320 -18.33 0.72 -6.92
N LYS A 321 -19.31 0.53 -6.03
CA LYS A 321 -20.68 1.06 -6.23
C LYS A 321 -20.71 2.57 -6.05
N GLU A 322 -19.96 3.08 -5.07
CA GLU A 322 -19.78 4.50 -4.86
C GLU A 322 -19.07 5.15 -6.05
N TRP A 323 -17.99 4.52 -6.55
CA TRP A 323 -17.33 4.96 -7.78
C TRP A 323 -18.27 4.99 -8.99
N ALA A 324 -19.02 3.91 -9.22
CA ALA A 324 -19.99 3.81 -10.31
C ALA A 324 -21.05 4.92 -10.23
N LYS A 325 -21.52 5.24 -9.02
CA LYS A 325 -22.46 6.34 -8.77
C LYS A 325 -21.86 7.69 -9.15
N LEU A 326 -20.61 7.98 -8.76
CA LEU A 326 -19.93 9.23 -9.15
C LEU A 326 -19.84 9.39 -10.67
N PHE A 327 -19.47 8.31 -11.37
CA PHE A 327 -19.38 8.34 -12.83
C PHE A 327 -20.74 8.58 -13.48
N GLN A 328 -21.78 7.90 -12.99
CA GLN A 328 -23.15 8.09 -13.47
C GLN A 328 -23.63 9.52 -13.25
N ASP A 329 -23.43 10.08 -12.06
CA ASP A 329 -23.85 11.44 -11.71
C ASP A 329 -23.08 12.50 -12.51
N ALA A 330 -21.81 12.23 -12.87
CA ALA A 330 -21.03 13.05 -13.81
C ALA A 330 -21.38 12.80 -15.30
N GLY A 331 -22.33 11.91 -15.58
CA GLY A 331 -22.85 11.62 -16.91
C GLY A 331 -21.95 10.73 -17.77
N PHE A 332 -21.06 9.97 -17.17
CA PHE A 332 -20.35 8.89 -17.86
C PHE A 332 -21.21 7.62 -17.89
N THR A 333 -20.94 6.75 -18.87
CA THR A 333 -21.81 5.58 -19.13
C THR A 333 -21.10 4.25 -19.07
N HIS A 334 -19.77 4.24 -19.21
CA HIS A 334 -18.96 3.04 -19.16
C HIS A 334 -17.72 3.33 -18.31
N TYR A 335 -17.34 2.37 -17.48
CA TYR A 335 -16.08 2.38 -16.78
C TYR A 335 -15.44 0.99 -16.79
N LYS A 336 -14.11 0.94 -16.75
CA LYS A 336 -13.34 -0.30 -16.59
C LYS A 336 -12.37 -0.16 -15.43
N ILE A 337 -12.40 -1.11 -14.49
CA ILE A 337 -11.48 -1.16 -13.35
C ILE A 337 -10.33 -2.12 -13.68
N THR A 338 -9.08 -1.63 -13.63
CA THR A 338 -7.88 -2.47 -13.77
C THR A 338 -7.04 -2.40 -12.50
N PRO A 339 -6.88 -3.49 -11.72
CA PRO A 339 -5.99 -3.52 -10.56
C PRO A 339 -4.52 -3.30 -10.96
N ILE A 340 -3.84 -2.29 -10.40
CA ILE A 340 -2.47 -1.91 -10.81
C ILE A 340 -1.38 -2.51 -9.89
N LEU A 341 -1.56 -2.56 -8.56
CA LEU A 341 -0.47 -3.01 -7.65
C LEU A 341 -0.58 -4.49 -7.21
N GLY A 342 -1.41 -5.27 -7.89
CA GLY A 342 -1.74 -6.66 -7.56
C GLY A 342 -0.68 -7.73 -7.87
N LEU A 343 0.62 -7.39 -7.97
CA LEU A 343 1.67 -8.37 -8.25
C LEU A 343 2.86 -8.18 -7.30
N ARG A 344 2.74 -8.69 -6.08
CA ARG A 344 3.89 -9.14 -5.27
C ARG A 344 3.70 -10.62 -4.94
N SER A 345 4.07 -11.49 -5.87
CA SER A 345 4.38 -12.88 -5.57
C SER A 345 5.84 -13.13 -5.93
N ASN A 346 6.75 -12.73 -5.04
CA ASN A 346 8.06 -13.37 -4.99
C ASN A 346 8.03 -14.35 -3.82
N SER A 347 7.83 -15.60 -4.18
CA SER A 347 8.27 -16.78 -3.44
C SER A 347 9.71 -16.59 -2.95
N ASP A 348 9.87 -16.31 -1.65
CA ASP A 348 10.99 -16.74 -0.79
C ASP A 348 10.99 -15.90 0.50
N LEU A 349 9.96 -16.08 1.33
CA LEU A 349 10.03 -15.77 2.75
C LEU A 349 9.20 -16.81 3.48
N SER A 350 9.86 -17.80 4.06
CA SER A 350 9.38 -18.46 5.26
C SER A 350 9.65 -17.53 6.45
N PRO A 351 8.61 -17.05 7.13
CA PRO A 351 8.65 -16.93 8.55
C PRO A 351 7.72 -17.99 9.11
N THR A 352 8.28 -18.84 9.97
CA THR A 352 7.56 -19.71 10.89
C THR A 352 6.41 -18.94 11.53
N ASP A 353 5.21 -19.17 11.00
CA ASP A 353 3.96 -18.73 11.60
C ASP A 353 3.69 -19.68 12.78
N THR A 354 4.07 -19.23 13.97
CA THR A 354 3.90 -19.98 15.23
C THR A 354 2.42 -20.24 15.57
N SER A 355 1.47 -19.70 14.81
CA SER A 355 0.05 -20.01 14.95
C SER A 355 -0.38 -21.34 14.31
N GLN A 356 0.44 -21.94 13.43
CA GLN A 356 0.15 -23.26 12.83
C GLN A 356 0.78 -24.43 13.59
N LEU A 357 1.84 -24.19 14.38
CA LEU A 357 2.45 -25.22 15.21
C LEU A 357 1.51 -25.70 16.33
N ASP A 358 0.71 -24.81 16.92
CA ASP A 358 -0.27 -25.18 17.94
C ASP A 358 -1.43 -26.02 17.36
N ALA A 359 -1.81 -25.79 16.09
CA ALA A 359 -2.80 -26.59 15.38
C ALA A 359 -2.25 -27.99 15.01
N ILE A 360 -0.97 -28.09 14.68
CA ILE A 360 -0.29 -29.37 14.40
C ILE A 360 -0.05 -30.16 15.70
N GLN A 361 0.23 -29.50 16.82
CA GLN A 361 0.39 -30.12 18.13
C GLN A 361 -0.95 -30.64 18.70
N ALA A 362 -2.06 -29.94 18.41
CA ALA A 362 -3.42 -30.39 18.70
C ALA A 362 -3.88 -31.55 17.79
N ALA A 363 -3.38 -31.62 16.55
CA ALA A 363 -3.67 -32.71 15.61
C ALA A 363 -2.81 -33.97 15.84
N THR A 364 -1.63 -33.84 16.44
CA THR A 364 -0.75 -34.99 16.77
C THR A 364 -1.08 -35.63 18.12
N SER A 365 -1.80 -34.95 19.00
CA SER A 365 -2.30 -35.50 20.27
C SER A 365 -3.61 -36.29 20.14
N SER A 366 -4.22 -36.34 18.96
CA SER A 366 -5.39 -37.18 18.64
C SER A 366 -5.08 -38.44 17.82
N LEU A 367 -3.79 -38.70 17.53
CA LEU A 367 -3.31 -39.90 16.82
C LEU A 367 -2.51 -40.88 17.71
N SER A 368 -2.37 -40.62 19.01
CA SER A 368 -1.74 -41.54 19.97
C SER A 368 -2.70 -42.56 20.61
N SER A 369 -3.87 -42.80 20.02
CA SER A 369 -4.85 -43.79 20.51
C SER A 369 -5.11 -44.95 19.54
N PHE A 370 -4.27 -45.13 18.52
CA PHE A 370 -4.27 -46.33 17.66
C PHE A 370 -2.85 -46.73 17.27
N ASN A 371 -2.16 -47.43 18.18
CA ASN A 371 -1.29 -48.59 17.92
C ASN A 371 -0.48 -48.93 19.17
N ASP A 372 -1.16 -49.50 20.16
CA ASP A 372 -0.58 -50.62 20.90
C ASP A 372 -0.75 -51.86 20.02
N ILE A 373 0.37 -52.47 19.60
CA ILE A 373 0.62 -53.92 19.43
C ILE A 373 1.82 -54.14 18.46
N GLN A 374 2.88 -54.69 19.06
CA GLN A 374 3.98 -55.51 18.51
C GLN A 374 5.25 -54.90 17.88
N HIS A 375 6.28 -54.87 18.73
CA HIS A 375 7.66 -55.38 18.57
C HIS A 375 8.27 -55.68 17.18
N ASN A 376 9.48 -55.11 17.02
CA ASN A 376 10.79 -55.72 16.70
C ASN A 376 11.50 -55.25 15.42
N GLU A 377 12.78 -54.92 15.61
CA GLU A 377 13.92 -54.94 14.66
C GLU A 377 14.25 -53.71 13.76
N SER A 378 15.32 -53.02 14.19
CA SER A 378 16.55 -52.55 13.49
C SER A 378 16.58 -52.03 12.03
N TYR A 379 17.54 -51.10 11.85
CA TYR A 379 18.12 -50.45 10.65
C TYR A 379 17.54 -49.04 10.41
N GLY A 380 18.31 -47.95 10.29
CA GLY A 380 19.69 -47.74 9.86
C GLY A 380 19.66 -46.56 8.88
N ASP A 381 20.44 -45.51 9.15
CA ASP A 381 20.55 -44.29 8.31
C ASP A 381 20.88 -44.65 6.85
N GLU A 382 19.94 -44.40 5.92
CA GLU A 382 20.13 -44.06 4.49
C GLU A 382 18.76 -44.12 3.77
N GLY A 383 18.12 -42.99 3.51
CA GLY A 383 16.84 -42.99 2.78
C GLY A 383 16.03 -41.68 2.79
N ILE A 384 16.65 -40.52 2.56
CA ILE A 384 15.91 -39.24 2.39
C ILE A 384 16.28 -38.51 1.07
N ASN A 385 17.17 -39.06 0.23
CA ASN A 385 17.61 -38.39 -1.01
C ASN A 385 17.15 -39.04 -2.32
N GLN A 386 16.02 -39.76 -2.33
CA GLN A 386 15.53 -40.37 -3.58
C GLN A 386 14.00 -40.37 -3.69
N THR A 387 13.38 -39.19 -3.55
CA THR A 387 11.96 -39.00 -3.88
C THR A 387 11.69 -37.61 -4.50
N LEU A 388 12.52 -37.21 -5.46
CA LEU A 388 12.30 -35.97 -6.24
C LEU A 388 12.45 -36.18 -7.76
N SER A 389 12.46 -37.41 -8.26
CA SER A 389 12.56 -37.70 -9.70
C SER A 389 11.23 -38.01 -10.40
N ASP A 390 10.13 -38.18 -9.67
CA ASP A 390 8.88 -38.73 -10.25
C ASP A 390 7.69 -37.76 -10.17
N ILE A 391 7.93 -36.45 -10.28
CA ILE A 391 6.86 -35.47 -10.52
C ILE A 391 6.60 -35.45 -12.04
N ASN A 392 5.59 -36.19 -12.47
CA ASN A 392 5.05 -36.07 -13.83
C ASN A 392 4.53 -34.65 -14.08
N GLU A 393 4.70 -34.17 -15.32
CA GLU A 393 4.28 -32.85 -15.81
C GLU A 393 2.82 -32.52 -15.40
N PRO A 394 2.52 -31.25 -15.04
CA PRO A 394 1.16 -30.86 -14.66
C PRO A 394 0.22 -30.93 -15.87
N LEU A 395 -0.85 -31.73 -15.74
CA LEU A 395 -2.00 -31.68 -16.63
C LEU A 395 -2.79 -30.39 -16.37
N VAL A 396 -2.90 -29.54 -17.38
CA VAL A 396 -3.80 -28.37 -17.38
C VAL A 396 -5.12 -28.83 -17.98
N GLU A 397 -6.15 -29.01 -17.15
CA GLU A 397 -7.52 -29.20 -17.62
C GLU A 397 -8.28 -27.86 -17.53
N THR A 398 -8.73 -27.35 -18.68
CA THR A 398 -9.63 -26.20 -18.77
C THR A 398 -11.05 -26.71 -18.99
N GLU A 399 -11.94 -26.53 -18.01
CA GLU A 399 -13.38 -26.73 -18.22
C GLU A 399 -14.05 -25.41 -18.63
N ASP A 400 -14.65 -25.40 -19.83
CA ASP A 400 -15.48 -24.31 -20.33
C ASP A 400 -16.88 -24.36 -19.69
N GLY A 401 -17.18 -23.44 -18.78
CA GLY A 401 -18.51 -23.21 -18.20
C GLY A 401 -18.80 -21.71 -18.01
N PRO A 402 -20.04 -21.25 -18.20
CA PRO A 402 -20.33 -19.82 -18.27
C PRO A 402 -20.37 -19.19 -16.87
N SER A 403 -19.69 -18.04 -16.74
CA SER A 403 -19.67 -17.15 -15.56
C SER A 403 -18.92 -17.66 -14.32
N GLN A 404 -17.59 -17.52 -14.32
CA GLN A 404 -16.78 -17.29 -13.12
C GLN A 404 -15.33 -16.96 -13.54
N ASN A 405 -14.95 -15.68 -13.50
CA ASN A 405 -13.54 -15.27 -13.65
C ASN A 405 -12.77 -15.59 -12.37
N THR A 406 -12.54 -16.88 -12.13
CA THR A 406 -11.56 -17.38 -11.16
C THR A 406 -10.69 -18.40 -11.87
N GLU A 407 -9.53 -17.96 -12.37
CA GLU A 407 -8.48 -18.90 -12.78
C GLU A 407 -7.93 -19.58 -11.52
N ARG A 408 -8.29 -20.85 -11.34
CA ARG A 408 -7.88 -21.68 -10.22
C ARG A 408 -6.85 -22.68 -10.74
N LEU A 409 -5.60 -22.59 -10.27
CA LEU A 409 -4.60 -23.61 -10.56
C LEU A 409 -4.66 -24.66 -9.45
N GLU A 410 -5.23 -25.83 -9.74
CA GLU A 410 -5.30 -26.93 -8.79
C GLU A 410 -4.08 -27.83 -8.95
N LEU A 411 -3.20 -27.85 -7.94
CA LEU A 411 -2.12 -28.83 -7.84
C LEU A 411 -2.63 -30.02 -7.03
N VAL A 412 -2.81 -31.16 -7.70
CA VAL A 412 -3.12 -32.44 -7.07
C VAL A 412 -1.82 -33.16 -6.78
N VAL A 413 -1.42 -33.19 -5.51
CA VAL A 413 -0.25 -33.96 -5.07
C VAL A 413 -0.74 -35.31 -4.53
N GLY A 414 -0.30 -36.40 -5.15
CA GLY A 414 -0.55 -37.75 -4.66
C GLY A 414 0.43 -38.10 -3.54
N CYS A 415 -0.08 -38.40 -2.34
CA CYS A 415 0.76 -38.92 -1.26
C CYS A 415 0.87 -40.45 -1.36
N GLN A 416 2.05 -41.01 -1.14
CA GLN A 416 2.22 -42.46 -1.00
C GLN A 416 1.40 -42.95 0.20
N GLY A 417 0.30 -43.66 -0.08
CA GLY A 417 -0.74 -44.02 0.89
C GLY A 417 -2.18 -43.80 0.40
N GLY A 418 -2.37 -43.22 -0.80
CA GLY A 418 -3.70 -43.13 -1.43
C GLY A 418 -4.53 -41.90 -1.02
N GLY A 419 -3.98 -41.01 -0.20
CA GLY A 419 -4.57 -39.70 0.10
C GLY A 419 -4.23 -38.66 -0.97
N ARG A 420 -5.23 -37.89 -1.41
CA ARG A 420 -5.02 -36.70 -2.26
C ARG A 420 -4.97 -35.47 -1.37
N ALA A 421 -3.86 -34.73 -1.39
CA ALA A 421 -3.81 -33.39 -0.81
C ALA A 421 -4.20 -32.37 -1.88
N ARG A 422 -5.15 -31.49 -1.55
CA ARG A 422 -5.54 -30.35 -2.40
C ARG A 422 -4.81 -29.12 -1.88
N ILE A 423 -3.88 -28.60 -2.68
CA ILE A 423 -3.23 -27.32 -2.39
C ILE A 423 -3.90 -26.27 -3.25
N SER A 424 -4.65 -25.37 -2.61
CA SER A 424 -5.24 -24.20 -3.26
C SER A 424 -4.28 -23.03 -3.13
N LEU A 425 -3.55 -22.70 -4.20
CA LEU A 425 -2.77 -21.46 -4.27
C LEU A 425 -3.73 -20.29 -4.54
N ARG A 426 -3.76 -19.30 -3.63
CA ARG A 426 -4.48 -18.03 -3.82
C ARG A 426 -3.50 -16.96 -4.30
N TRP A 427 -3.90 -16.23 -5.33
CA TRP A 427 -3.16 -15.10 -5.87
C TRP A 427 -3.24 -13.88 -4.95
N LEU A 428 -2.12 -13.19 -4.76
CA LEU A 428 -1.95 -12.00 -3.91
C LEU A 428 -2.37 -10.73 -4.66
N ARG A 429 -3.14 -9.84 -4.03
CA ARG A 429 -3.46 -8.50 -4.56
C ARG A 429 -3.13 -7.44 -3.50
N MET A 430 -1.98 -6.78 -3.61
CA MET A 430 -1.68 -5.60 -2.78
C MET A 430 -2.22 -4.34 -3.47
N VAL A 431 -2.80 -3.42 -2.69
CA VAL A 431 -3.20 -2.03 -3.04
C VAL A 431 -3.82 -1.86 -4.44
N GLN A 432 -5.14 -1.94 -4.57
CA GLN A 432 -5.78 -1.54 -5.84
C GLN A 432 -5.79 -0.02 -5.96
N ALA A 433 -4.70 0.56 -6.44
CA ALA A 433 -4.86 1.67 -7.36
C ALA A 433 -5.51 1.08 -8.62
N CYS A 434 -6.66 1.59 -9.03
CA CYS A 434 -7.33 1.11 -10.22
C CYS A 434 -7.30 2.14 -11.31
N ALA A 435 -6.77 1.80 -12.49
CA ALA A 435 -7.00 2.60 -13.69
C ALA A 435 -8.48 2.44 -14.03
N LEU A 436 -9.22 3.51 -13.79
CA LEU A 436 -10.61 3.65 -14.21
C LEU A 436 -10.60 4.40 -15.53
N GLU A 437 -10.89 3.71 -16.62
CA GLU A 437 -11.12 4.34 -17.92
C GLU A 437 -12.59 4.69 -18.03
N VAL A 438 -12.90 5.98 -18.19
CA VAL A 438 -14.28 6.45 -18.28
C VAL A 438 -14.50 7.24 -19.57
N GLU A 439 -15.43 6.76 -20.41
CA GLU A 439 -15.67 7.30 -21.76
C GLU A 439 -16.97 8.14 -21.81
N PRO A 440 -16.93 9.35 -22.40
CA PRO A 440 -18.12 10.11 -22.74
C PRO A 440 -18.84 9.45 -23.93
N GLN A 441 -20.15 9.71 -24.08
CA GLN A 441 -20.90 9.18 -25.24
C GLN A 441 -20.34 9.72 -26.58
N PRO A 442 -20.37 8.89 -27.65
CA PRO A 442 -19.95 9.32 -28.99
C PRO A 442 -20.81 10.42 -29.59
#